data_AF-A0A7C0ZKU2-F1
#
_entry.id   AF-A0A7C0ZKU2-F1
#
_cell.length_a   1.000
_cell.length_b   1.000
_cell.length_c   1.000
_cell.angle_alpha   90.00
_cell.angle_beta   90.00
_cell.angle_gamma   90.00
#
_symmetry.space_group_name_H-M   'P 1'
#
loop_
_entity.id
_entity.type
_entity.pdbx_description
1 polymer ?
#
loop_
_entity_poly.entity_id
_entity_poly.type
_entity_poly.pdbx_seq_one_letter_code
_entity_poly.pdbx_strand_id
1 'polypeptide(L)'
;MKTSAALVLGSIFAGRAGKFNAAENLQITLNAEGQYVLPSPDYSYDALESYTDRETMELHHSKHHNGYVNGLNKATAMIREAIENNDFLW
;
A
#
# COMPACT_ATOMS: atom_id res chain seq x y z
N MET A 1 20.20 -6.28 -28.33
CA MET A 1 21.28 -5.35 -27.92
C MET A 1 20.97 -3.96 -28.45
N LYS A 2 20.95 -2.95 -27.57
CA LYS A 2 21.10 -1.48 -27.77
C LYS A 2 20.57 -0.79 -26.49
N THR A 3 21.41 -0.66 -25.46
CA THR A 3 22.18 0.54 -25.04
C THR A 3 21.39 1.48 -24.12
N SER A 4 21.92 1.60 -22.90
CA SER A 4 21.54 2.47 -21.80
C SER A 4 21.55 3.96 -22.15
N ALA A 5 20.70 4.74 -21.49
CA ALA A 5 20.91 6.16 -21.26
C ALA A 5 20.57 6.46 -19.79
N ALA A 6 21.60 6.55 -18.97
CA ALA A 6 21.53 7.26 -17.69
C ALA A 6 21.59 8.76 -18.00
N LEU A 7 20.63 9.54 -17.53
CA LEU A 7 20.78 10.98 -17.41
C LEU A 7 20.37 11.40 -16.00
N VAL A 8 21.40 11.76 -15.23
CA VAL A 8 21.32 12.47 -13.96
C VAL A 8 20.84 13.90 -14.25
N LEU A 9 19.70 14.29 -13.70
CA LEU A 9 19.35 15.70 -13.51
C LEU A 9 18.93 15.90 -12.05
N GLY A 10 19.93 15.87 -11.19
CA GLY A 10 19.85 16.51 -9.89
C GLY A 10 20.05 18.01 -10.05
N SER A 11 19.35 18.78 -9.22
CA SER A 11 19.48 20.22 -8.94
C SER A 11 18.61 21.14 -9.82
N ILE A 12 17.50 21.62 -9.25
CA ILE A 12 17.16 23.05 -9.06
C ILE A 12 15.78 23.06 -8.38
N PHE A 13 15.74 23.19 -7.05
CA PHE A 13 14.72 23.93 -6.31
C PHE A 13 15.15 23.95 -4.83
N ALA A 14 15.96 24.96 -4.48
CA ALA A 14 16.19 25.34 -3.09
C ALA A 14 14.98 26.17 -2.61
N GLY A 15 13.99 25.49 -2.04
CA GLY A 15 12.84 26.11 -1.37
C GLY A 15 12.43 25.21 -0.22
N ARG A 16 12.51 25.72 1.01
CA ARG A 16 12.30 24.99 2.26
C ARG A 16 10.92 24.33 2.32
N ALA A 17 10.86 23.06 1.94
CA ALA A 17 9.75 22.15 2.20
C ALA A 17 10.24 21.09 3.19
N GLY A 18 9.49 20.85 4.25
CA GLY A 18 9.78 19.79 5.21
C GLY A 18 10.00 18.46 4.50
N LYS A 19 10.97 17.69 4.97
CA LYS A 19 11.17 16.30 4.58
C LYS A 19 9.96 15.50 5.06
N PHE A 20 8.85 15.55 4.32
CA PHE A 20 7.83 14.52 4.41
C PHE A 20 8.32 13.37 3.53
N ASN A 21 9.08 12.45 4.11
CA ASN A 21 9.31 11.15 3.47
C ASN A 21 7.96 10.43 3.45
N ALA A 22 7.17 10.60 2.39
CA ALA A 22 5.96 9.81 2.18
C ALA A 22 6.25 8.29 2.25
N ALA A 23 7.49 7.87 1.94
CA ALA A 23 7.94 6.50 2.06
C ALA A 23 8.04 5.97 3.50
N GLU A 24 8.35 6.80 4.51
CA GLU A 24 8.54 6.32 5.89
C GLU A 24 7.22 5.90 6.56
N ASN A 25 6.07 6.44 6.14
CA ASN A 25 4.75 6.03 6.63
C ASN A 25 3.99 5.08 5.69
N LEU A 26 4.50 4.82 4.48
CA LEU A 26 3.89 3.89 3.51
C LEU A 26 4.52 2.49 3.57
N GLN A 27 5.68 2.35 4.23
CA GLN A 27 6.38 1.07 4.38
C GLN A 27 5.65 0.05 5.26
N ILE A 28 4.65 0.46 6.04
CA ILE A 28 3.90 -0.45 6.93
C ILE A 28 2.91 -1.33 6.13
N THR A 29 2.54 -0.93 4.92
CA THR A 29 1.45 -1.57 4.17
C THR A 29 1.86 -2.19 2.83
N LEU A 30 3.12 -2.14 2.41
CA LEU A 30 3.60 -2.74 1.15
C LEU A 30 4.71 -3.77 1.41
N ASN A 31 4.67 -4.94 0.73
CA ASN A 31 5.78 -5.90 0.72
C ASN A 31 6.84 -5.56 -0.35
N ALA A 32 7.90 -6.37 -0.44
CA ALA A 32 9.00 -6.17 -1.39
C ALA A 32 8.53 -6.26 -2.86
N GLU A 33 7.42 -6.95 -3.11
CA GLU A 33 6.78 -7.11 -4.41
C GLU A 33 5.80 -5.97 -4.74
N GLY A 34 5.64 -4.99 -3.84
CA GLY A 34 4.72 -3.86 -4.02
C GLY A 34 3.24 -4.22 -3.87
N GLN A 35 2.93 -5.36 -3.22
CA GLN A 35 1.58 -5.74 -2.84
C GLN A 35 1.24 -5.20 -1.46
N TYR A 36 -0.03 -4.86 -1.27
CA TYR A 36 -0.55 -4.45 0.03
C TYR A 36 -0.61 -5.64 0.99
N VAL A 37 -0.18 -5.42 2.24
CA VAL A 37 -0.22 -6.42 3.31
C VAL A 37 -1.19 -6.00 4.41
N LEU A 38 -1.82 -6.98 5.06
CA LEU A 38 -2.65 -6.75 6.23
C LEU A 38 -1.75 -6.45 7.43
N PRO A 39 -1.76 -5.22 7.99
CA PRO A 39 -0.95 -4.90 9.14
C PRO A 39 -1.41 -5.69 10.36
N SER A 40 -0.48 -6.14 11.20
CA SER A 40 -0.83 -6.71 12.50
C SER A 40 -1.43 -5.63 13.41
N PRO A 41 -2.42 -5.95 14.25
CA PRO A 41 -2.93 -5.00 15.23
C PRO A 41 -1.84 -4.61 16.25
N ASP A 42 -1.80 -3.34 16.65
CA ASP A 42 -0.86 -2.85 17.68
C ASP A 42 -1.25 -3.27 19.10
N TYR A 43 -2.44 -3.86 19.26
CA TYR A 43 -3.01 -4.28 20.53
C TYR A 43 -3.78 -5.59 20.38
N SER A 44 -3.96 -6.31 21.49
CA SER A 44 -4.74 -7.55 21.52
C SER A 44 -6.22 -7.30 21.18
N TYR A 45 -6.90 -8.27 20.56
CA TYR A 45 -8.29 -8.13 20.13
C TYR A 45 -9.28 -7.82 21.28
N ASP A 46 -8.93 -8.16 22.51
CA ASP A 46 -9.72 -7.92 23.73
C ASP A 46 -9.40 -6.59 24.43
N ALA A 47 -8.42 -5.82 23.94
CA ALA A 47 -7.99 -4.57 24.58
C ALA A 47 -9.12 -3.52 24.71
N LEU A 48 -10.22 -3.69 23.96
CA LEU A 48 -11.35 -2.77 23.90
C LEU A 48 -12.67 -3.37 24.43
N GLU A 49 -12.66 -4.47 25.18
CA GLU A 49 -13.87 -5.19 25.63
C GLU A 49 -14.92 -4.34 26.40
N SER A 50 -14.54 -3.19 26.95
CA SER A 50 -15.52 -2.25 27.54
C SER A 50 -16.39 -1.51 26.51
N TYR A 51 -16.00 -1.52 25.24
CA TYR A 51 -16.63 -0.77 24.15
C TYR A 51 -16.97 -1.64 22.93
N THR A 52 -16.17 -2.67 22.65
CA THR A 52 -16.39 -3.63 21.55
C THR A 52 -15.82 -4.98 21.95
N ASP A 53 -16.53 -6.06 21.64
CA ASP A 53 -16.10 -7.40 22.00
C ASP A 53 -14.95 -7.92 21.11
N ARG A 54 -14.20 -8.88 21.66
CA ARG A 54 -13.06 -9.51 21.00
C ARG A 54 -13.42 -10.18 19.68
N GLU A 55 -14.59 -10.82 19.58
CA GLU A 55 -15.01 -11.55 18.38
C GLU A 55 -15.25 -10.58 17.22
N THR A 56 -15.91 -9.45 17.49
CA THR A 56 -16.09 -8.36 16.52
C THR A 56 -14.75 -7.84 16.02
N MET A 57 -13.77 -7.62 16.90
CA MET A 57 -12.45 -7.13 16.51
C MET A 57 -11.66 -8.16 15.67
N GLU A 58 -11.76 -9.44 16.01
CA GLU A 58 -11.13 -10.53 15.26
C GLU A 58 -11.76 -10.67 13.86
N LEU A 59 -13.08 -10.61 13.74
CA LEU A 59 -13.78 -10.65 12.45
C LEU A 59 -13.49 -9.39 11.62
N HIS A 60 -13.49 -8.22 12.24
CA HIS A 60 -13.19 -6.95 11.59
C HIS A 60 -11.80 -6.98 10.93
N HIS A 61 -10.78 -7.42 11.66
CA HIS A 61 -9.43 -7.48 11.14
C HIS A 61 -9.22 -8.64 10.14
N SER A 62 -9.50 -9.87 10.56
CA SER A 62 -9.12 -11.07 9.80
C SER A 62 -10.00 -11.33 8.57
N LYS A 63 -11.23 -10.81 8.55
CA LYS A 63 -12.17 -10.97 7.43
C LYS A 63 -12.37 -9.67 6.67
N HIS A 64 -12.85 -8.62 7.32
CA HIS A 64 -13.25 -7.40 6.61
C HIS A 64 -12.03 -6.62 6.08
N HIS A 65 -11.08 -6.28 6.94
CA HIS A 65 -9.86 -5.59 6.52
C HIS A 65 -9.04 -6.44 5.55
N ASN A 66 -8.84 -7.72 5.85
CA ASN A 66 -8.18 -8.65 4.91
C ASN A 66 -8.88 -8.73 3.54
N GLY A 67 -10.22 -8.71 3.53
CA GLY A 67 -11.01 -8.65 2.30
C GLY A 67 -10.69 -7.43 1.45
N TYR A 68 -10.56 -6.24 2.08
CA TYR A 68 -10.16 -5.02 1.38
C TYR A 68 -8.73 -5.11 0.84
N VAL A 69 -7.77 -5.64 1.62
CA VAL A 69 -6.38 -5.82 1.16
C VAL A 69 -6.33 -6.70 -0.08
N ASN A 70 -7.03 -7.84 -0.07
CA ASN A 70 -7.08 -8.75 -1.22
C ASN A 70 -7.75 -8.10 -2.45
N GLY A 71 -8.85 -7.37 -2.24
CA GLY A 71 -9.54 -6.63 -3.29
C GLY A 71 -8.66 -5.55 -3.92
N LEU A 72 -7.95 -4.79 -3.10
CA LEU A 72 -7.03 -3.73 -3.54
C LEU A 72 -5.87 -4.30 -4.36
N ASN A 73 -5.26 -5.41 -3.91
CA ASN A 73 -4.21 -6.10 -4.65
C ASN A 73 -4.70 -6.58 -6.03
N LYS A 74 -5.89 -7.18 -6.08
CA LYS A 74 -6.51 -7.62 -7.33
C LYS A 74 -6.76 -6.45 -8.28
N ALA A 75 -7.37 -5.37 -7.79
CA ALA A 75 -7.65 -4.20 -8.60
C ALA A 75 -6.37 -3.57 -9.15
N THR A 76 -5.32 -3.46 -8.32
CA THR A 76 -4.03 -2.90 -8.73
C THR A 76 -3.36 -3.77 -9.80
N ALA A 77 -3.45 -5.10 -9.68
CA ALA A 77 -2.94 -6.01 -10.70
C ALA A 77 -3.69 -5.86 -12.04
N MET A 78 -5.02 -5.79 -12.00
CA MET A 78 -5.85 -5.58 -13.21
C MET A 78 -5.55 -4.24 -13.88
N ILE A 79 -5.38 -3.16 -13.09
CA ILE A 79 -5.01 -1.84 -13.63
C ILE A 79 -3.64 -1.91 -14.30
N ARG A 80 -2.66 -2.59 -13.68
CA ARG A 80 -1.33 -2.77 -14.26
C ARG A 80 -1.39 -3.52 -15.57
N GLU A 81 -2.14 -4.63 -15.63
CA GLU A 81 -2.35 -5.41 -16.85
C GLU A 81 -2.99 -4.57 -17.96
N ALA A 82 -4.03 -3.81 -17.64
CA ALA A 82 -4.67 -2.91 -18.60
C ALA A 82 -3.67 -1.88 -19.15
N ILE A 83 -2.83 -1.30 -18.28
CA ILE A 83 -1.77 -0.37 -18.67
C ILE A 83 -0.75 -1.04 -19.61
N GLU A 84 -0.29 -2.23 -19.28
CA GLU A 84 0.69 -2.98 -20.10
C GLU A 84 0.14 -3.34 -21.48
N ASN A 85 -1.16 -3.65 -21.56
CA ASN A 85 -1.82 -4.04 -22.80
C ASN A 85 -2.38 -2.86 -23.61
N ASN A 86 -2.26 -1.62 -23.11
CA ASN A 86 -2.96 -0.45 -23.64
C ASN A 86 -4.51 -0.60 -23.69
N ASP A 87 -5.06 -1.48 -22.84
CA ASP A 87 -6.50 -1.77 -22.70
C ASP A 87 -7.19 -0.76 -21.77
N PHE A 88 -6.90 0.51 -22.00
CA PHE A 88 -7.53 1.66 -21.35
C PHE A 88 -7.89 2.75 -22.37
N LEU A 89 -7.60 2.50 -23.64
CA LEU A 89 -7.99 3.30 -24.77
C LEU A 89 -9.27 2.67 -25.34
N TRP A 90 -10.35 3.44 -25.29
CA TRP A 90 -11.68 3.06 -25.80
C TRP A 90 -11.71 2.97 -27.33
#